data_AF-A0A4Q2QTL4-F1
#
_entry.id   AF-A0A4Q2QTL4-F1
#
_cell.length_a   1.000
_cell.length_b   1.000
_cell.length_c   1.000
_cell.angle_alpha   90.00
_cell.angle_beta   90.00
_cell.angle_gamma   90.00
#
_symmetry.space_group_name_H-M   'P 1'
#
loop_
_entity.id
_entity.type
_entity.pdbx_description
1 polymer ?
#
loop_
_entity_poly.entity_id
_entity_poly.type
_entity_poly.pdbx_seq_one_letter_code
_entity_poly.pdbx_strand_id
1 'polypeptide(L)'
;ATPQNILSWTDGEALVATGSPFSPVTVKGKQYPIAQCNNSYIFPGIGLGVIASGASRVTDEMLMAASETLAQHSPLVNNGEGPVLPELKDIQTVSRAIAFAVGKVAQEQGVAVKTSAEALLQAISDNFWLPEYRNYRRTSI
;
A
#
# COMPACT_ATOMS: atom_id res chain seq x y z
N ALA A 1 26.14 -2.42 1.43
CA ALA A 1 26.27 -2.38 -0.03
C ALA A 1 25.25 -1.39 -0.59
N THR A 2 25.55 -0.70 -1.70
CA THR A 2 24.59 0.19 -2.41
C THR A 2 23.86 -0.58 -3.50
N PRO A 3 22.71 -0.08 -4.02
CA PRO A 3 22.05 -0.67 -5.19
C PRO A 3 22.98 -0.83 -6.39
N GLN A 4 23.87 0.16 -6.63
CA GLN A 4 24.90 0.10 -7.65
C GLN A 4 25.80 -1.13 -7.47
N ASN A 5 26.30 -1.36 -6.25
CA ASN A 5 27.16 -2.50 -5.98
C ASN A 5 26.44 -3.82 -6.25
N ILE A 6 25.22 -3.97 -5.74
CA ILE A 6 24.45 -5.20 -5.89
C ILE A 6 24.19 -5.49 -7.36
N LEU A 7 23.66 -4.52 -8.11
CA LEU A 7 23.35 -4.72 -9.53
C LEU A 7 24.60 -4.95 -10.38
N SER A 8 25.71 -4.29 -10.07
CA SER A 8 26.98 -4.56 -10.77
C SER A 8 27.55 -5.95 -10.45
N TRP A 9 27.46 -6.41 -9.21
CA TRP A 9 27.98 -7.74 -8.81
C TRP A 9 27.13 -8.89 -9.35
N THR A 10 25.86 -8.65 -9.62
CA THR A 10 24.94 -9.67 -10.16
C THR A 10 24.64 -9.47 -11.64
N ASP A 11 25.40 -8.64 -12.35
CA ASP A 11 25.16 -8.34 -13.77
C ASP A 11 23.72 -7.88 -14.09
N GLY A 12 23.04 -7.26 -13.13
CA GLY A 12 21.66 -6.80 -13.24
C GLY A 12 20.58 -7.84 -12.93
N GLU A 13 20.93 -9.05 -12.48
CA GLU A 13 19.99 -10.13 -12.16
C GLU A 13 19.32 -10.01 -10.78
N ALA A 14 19.91 -9.27 -9.83
CA ALA A 14 19.33 -9.08 -8.51
C ALA A 14 18.11 -8.16 -8.54
N LEU A 15 17.05 -8.55 -7.81
CA LEU A 15 15.94 -7.67 -7.46
C LEU A 15 16.33 -6.80 -6.27
N VAL A 16 16.36 -5.48 -6.46
CA VAL A 16 16.80 -4.52 -5.45
C VAL A 16 15.70 -3.55 -5.08
N ALA A 17 15.40 -3.47 -3.78
CA ALA A 17 14.60 -2.43 -3.16
C ALA A 17 15.32 -1.90 -1.90
N THR A 18 15.07 -0.65 -1.54
CA THR A 18 15.78 0.02 -0.44
C THR A 18 14.83 0.81 0.45
N GLY A 19 15.16 1.01 1.72
CA GLY A 19 14.33 1.83 2.62
C GLY A 19 14.42 3.35 2.35
N SER A 20 15.58 3.81 1.85
CA SER A 20 15.83 5.21 1.50
C SER A 20 15.83 5.38 -0.02
N PRO A 21 15.49 6.58 -0.55
CA PRO A 21 15.50 6.80 -1.99
C PRO A 21 16.91 6.73 -2.57
N PHE A 22 17.05 6.10 -3.73
CA PHE A 22 18.27 6.07 -4.54
C PHE A 22 17.94 6.47 -5.98
N SER A 23 18.91 7.11 -6.65
CA SER A 23 18.82 7.35 -8.09
C SER A 23 18.80 6.02 -8.87
N PRO A 24 18.18 5.98 -10.07
CA PRO A 24 18.26 4.81 -10.94
C PRO A 24 19.72 4.41 -11.24
N VAL A 25 19.98 3.11 -11.32
CA VAL A 25 21.31 2.54 -11.55
C VAL A 25 21.42 2.07 -12.99
N THR A 26 22.53 2.34 -13.66
CA THR A 26 22.78 1.85 -15.03
C THR A 26 23.79 0.71 -15.00
N VAL A 27 23.43 -0.43 -15.58
CA VAL A 27 24.32 -1.59 -15.78
C VAL A 27 24.23 -2.01 -17.24
N LYS A 28 25.38 -2.10 -17.94
CA LYS A 28 25.48 -2.51 -19.36
C LYS A 28 24.52 -1.76 -20.30
N GLY A 29 24.31 -0.46 -20.06
CA GLY A 29 23.42 0.38 -20.85
C GLY A 29 21.93 0.26 -20.52
N LYS A 30 21.54 -0.66 -19.63
CA LYS A 30 20.16 -0.76 -19.11
C LYS A 30 20.03 0.02 -17.80
N GLN A 31 18.96 0.81 -17.70
CA GLN A 31 18.63 1.57 -16.50
C GLN A 31 17.67 0.76 -15.61
N TYR A 32 17.98 0.70 -14.32
CA TYR A 32 17.23 0.00 -13.29
C TYR A 32 16.69 1.01 -12.27
N PRO A 33 15.36 1.24 -12.22
CA PRO A 33 14.77 2.04 -11.16
C PRO A 33 14.90 1.30 -9.82
N ILE A 34 15.28 2.01 -8.76
CA ILE A 34 15.39 1.43 -7.42
C ILE A 34 14.12 1.72 -6.65
N ALA A 35 13.34 0.67 -6.37
CA ALA A 35 12.11 0.81 -5.61
C ALA A 35 12.41 1.18 -4.14
N GLN A 36 11.61 2.09 -3.59
CA GLN A 36 11.66 2.39 -2.16
C GLN A 36 10.68 1.48 -1.42
N CYS A 37 11.19 0.55 -0.62
CA CYS A 37 10.40 -0.28 0.28
C CYS A 37 10.18 0.48 1.59
N ASN A 38 9.07 1.22 1.65
CA ASN A 38 8.73 2.09 2.78
C ASN A 38 7.37 1.72 3.36
N ASN A 39 7.23 1.84 4.68
CA ASN A 39 5.99 1.61 5.41
C ASN A 39 4.85 2.55 4.97
N SER A 40 5.15 3.64 4.26
CA SER A 40 4.16 4.50 3.61
C SER A 40 3.18 3.72 2.72
N TYR A 41 3.57 2.59 2.13
CA TYR A 41 2.66 1.75 1.34
C TYR A 41 1.66 0.97 2.19
N ILE A 42 1.95 0.72 3.47
CA ILE A 42 1.23 -0.25 4.31
C ILE A 42 0.40 0.46 5.38
N PHE A 43 1.01 1.36 6.16
CA PHE A 43 0.36 1.94 7.34
C PHE A 43 -0.92 2.73 7.04
N PRO A 44 -1.01 3.55 5.97
CA PRO A 44 -2.25 4.25 5.66
C PRO A 44 -3.40 3.28 5.35
N GLY A 45 -3.12 2.22 4.59
CA GLY A 45 -4.13 1.20 4.25
C GLY A 45 -4.60 0.42 5.48
N ILE A 46 -3.67 -0.02 6.33
CA ILE A 46 -4.03 -0.70 7.59
C ILE A 46 -4.87 0.21 8.47
N GLY A 47 -4.41 1.44 8.71
CA GLY A 47 -5.11 2.39 9.59
C GLY A 47 -6.53 2.67 9.09
N LEU A 48 -6.70 2.90 7.78
CA LEU A 48 -8.01 3.08 7.18
C LEU A 48 -8.88 1.82 7.30
N GLY A 49 -8.32 0.63 7.09
CA GLY A 49 -9.05 -0.63 7.22
C GLY A 49 -9.53 -0.88 8.66
N VAL A 50 -8.70 -0.59 9.66
CA VAL A 50 -9.08 -0.67 11.08
C VAL A 50 -10.23 0.28 11.41
N ILE A 51 -10.13 1.54 10.98
CA ILE A 51 -11.16 2.55 11.23
C ILE A 51 -12.47 2.18 10.53
N ALA A 52 -12.41 1.86 9.24
CA ALA A 52 -13.59 1.58 8.43
C ALA A 52 -14.33 0.30 8.85
N SER A 53 -13.61 -0.74 9.28
CA SER A 53 -14.21 -1.98 9.78
C SER A 53 -14.62 -1.92 11.26
N GLY A 54 -14.13 -0.93 12.01
CA GLY A 54 -14.31 -0.88 13.47
C GLY A 54 -13.56 -2.00 14.20
N ALA A 55 -12.39 -2.41 13.69
CA ALA A 55 -11.61 -3.48 14.30
C ALA A 55 -11.11 -3.09 15.70
N SER A 56 -11.30 -3.98 16.67
CA SER A 56 -10.92 -3.78 18.07
C SER A 56 -9.43 -3.97 18.34
N ARG A 57 -8.72 -4.70 17.48
CA ARG A 57 -7.27 -4.92 17.53
C ARG A 57 -6.74 -5.25 16.13
N VAL A 58 -5.45 -5.02 15.93
CA VAL A 58 -4.72 -5.48 14.73
C VAL A 58 -4.17 -6.88 14.99
N THR A 59 -4.30 -7.78 14.03
CA THR A 59 -3.77 -9.15 14.08
C THR A 59 -2.65 -9.35 13.05
N ASP A 60 -1.87 -10.41 13.20
CA ASP A 60 -0.78 -10.74 12.28
C ASP A 60 -1.32 -11.05 10.87
N GLU A 61 -2.50 -11.68 10.77
CA GLU A 61 -3.14 -11.97 9.49
C GLU A 61 -3.63 -10.70 8.78
N MET A 62 -4.02 -9.65 9.52
CA MET A 62 -4.29 -8.34 8.92
C MET A 62 -3.03 -7.73 8.31
N LEU A 63 -1.87 -7.87 8.97
CA LEU A 63 -0.57 -7.41 8.43
C LEU A 63 -0.16 -8.22 7.20
N MET A 64 -0.41 -9.53 7.22
CA MET A 64 -0.17 -10.42 6.07
C MET A 64 -1.03 -10.01 4.88
N ALA A 65 -2.34 -9.82 5.10
CA ALA A 65 -3.26 -9.39 4.05
C ALA A 65 -2.87 -8.05 3.44
N ALA A 66 -2.37 -7.10 4.24
CA ALA A 66 -1.84 -5.84 3.73
C ALA A 66 -0.62 -6.06 2.81
N SER A 67 0.30 -6.93 3.22
CA SER A 67 1.53 -7.25 2.46
C SER A 67 1.21 -7.98 1.15
N GLU A 68 0.31 -8.96 1.18
CA GLU A 68 -0.14 -9.69 -0.01
C GLU A 68 -0.87 -8.76 -0.98
N THR A 69 -1.73 -7.88 -0.47
CA THR A 69 -2.45 -6.89 -1.30
C THR A 69 -1.47 -5.92 -1.97
N LEU A 70 -0.45 -5.46 -1.25
CA LEU A 70 0.61 -4.64 -1.86
C LEU A 70 1.37 -5.39 -2.97
N ALA A 71 1.70 -6.67 -2.73
CA ALA A 71 2.39 -7.49 -3.72
C ALA A 71 1.56 -7.69 -5.00
N GLN A 72 0.23 -7.83 -4.88
CA GLN A 72 -0.69 -7.90 -6.03
C GLN A 72 -0.71 -6.60 -6.88
N HIS A 73 -0.29 -5.47 -6.30
CA HIS A 73 -0.17 -4.20 -7.03
C HIS A 73 1.23 -3.98 -7.61
N SER A 74 2.12 -4.97 -7.55
CA SER A 74 3.47 -4.88 -8.13
C SER A 74 3.42 -4.86 -9.66
N PRO A 75 4.00 -3.84 -10.33
CA PRO A 75 4.13 -3.84 -11.78
C PRO A 75 4.87 -5.07 -12.32
N LEU A 76 5.90 -5.52 -11.61
CA LEU A 76 6.65 -6.73 -11.98
C LEU A 76 5.74 -7.98 -12.00
N VAL A 77 4.82 -8.10 -11.04
CA VAL A 77 3.86 -9.22 -10.99
C VAL A 77 2.82 -9.10 -12.10
N ASN A 78 2.32 -7.90 -12.36
CA ASN A 78 1.21 -7.68 -13.29
C ASN A 78 1.65 -7.66 -14.77
N ASN A 79 2.86 -7.17 -15.04
CA ASN A 79 3.35 -6.95 -16.41
C ASN A 79 4.52 -7.87 -16.79
N GLY A 80 5.09 -8.61 -15.83
CA GLY A 80 6.32 -9.38 -16.02
C GLY A 80 7.60 -8.54 -16.04
N GLU A 81 7.47 -7.21 -16.01
CA GLU A 81 8.57 -6.25 -15.99
C GLU A 81 8.23 -5.01 -15.15
N GLY A 82 9.24 -4.23 -14.79
CA GLY A 82 9.09 -3.00 -14.01
C GLY A 82 9.50 -3.16 -12.53
N PRO A 83 9.22 -2.15 -11.69
CA PRO A 83 9.63 -2.16 -10.29
C PRO A 83 8.86 -3.19 -9.46
N VAL A 84 9.47 -3.63 -8.36
CA VAL A 84 8.86 -4.58 -7.41
C VAL A 84 7.69 -4.00 -6.61
N LEU A 85 7.59 -2.67 -6.54
CA LEU A 85 6.53 -1.96 -5.84
C LEU A 85 5.85 -0.97 -6.80
N PRO A 86 4.54 -0.69 -6.59
CA PRO A 86 3.82 0.32 -7.36
C PRO A 86 4.46 1.71 -7.22
N GLU A 87 4.14 2.62 -8.13
CA GLU A 87 4.59 3.99 -8.03
C GLU A 87 3.87 4.74 -6.88
N LEU A 88 4.55 5.71 -6.28
CA LEU A 88 3.99 6.50 -5.16
C LEU A 88 2.71 7.27 -5.55
N LYS A 89 2.52 7.60 -6.83
CA LYS A 89 1.30 8.29 -7.29
C LYS A 89 0.05 7.41 -7.13
N ASP A 90 0.21 6.09 -7.13
CA ASP A 90 -0.87 5.10 -7.04
C ASP A 90 -1.17 4.69 -5.58
N ILE A 91 -0.46 5.30 -4.61
CA ILE A 91 -0.53 4.91 -3.19
C ILE A 91 -1.93 5.02 -2.60
N GLN A 92 -2.77 5.93 -3.09
CA GLN A 92 -4.15 6.08 -2.63
C GLN A 92 -5.01 4.87 -3.03
N THR A 93 -4.86 4.40 -4.27
CA THR A 93 -5.53 3.20 -4.79
C THR A 93 -5.09 1.97 -4.00
N VAL A 94 -3.78 1.81 -3.81
CA VAL A 94 -3.20 0.71 -3.04
C VAL A 94 -3.67 0.75 -1.58
N SER A 95 -3.71 1.93 -0.95
CA SER A 95 -4.17 2.08 0.44
C SER A 95 -5.63 1.69 0.61
N ARG A 96 -6.52 2.02 -0.34
CA ARG A 96 -7.92 1.60 -0.31
C ARG A 96 -8.07 0.09 -0.49
N ALA A 97 -7.30 -0.52 -1.39
CA ALA A 97 -7.29 -1.96 -1.58
C ALA A 97 -6.82 -2.70 -0.30
N ILE A 98 -5.74 -2.23 0.31
CA ILE A 98 -5.23 -2.75 1.59
C ILE A 98 -6.29 -2.58 2.68
N ALA A 99 -6.92 -1.40 2.79
CA ALA A 99 -7.96 -1.16 3.78
C ALA A 99 -9.12 -2.15 3.68
N PHE A 100 -9.54 -2.48 2.45
CA PHE A 100 -10.58 -3.47 2.21
C PHE A 100 -10.14 -4.88 2.62
N ALA A 101 -8.94 -5.31 2.21
CA ALA A 101 -8.41 -6.62 2.58
C ALA A 101 -8.25 -6.77 4.11
N VAL A 102 -7.68 -5.76 4.76
CA VAL A 102 -7.50 -5.68 6.22
C VAL A 102 -8.85 -5.73 6.93
N GLY A 103 -9.82 -4.92 6.49
CA GLY A 103 -11.16 -4.89 7.07
C GLY A 103 -11.88 -6.24 6.92
N LYS A 104 -11.72 -6.92 5.77
CA LYS A 104 -12.28 -8.24 5.54
C LYS A 104 -11.70 -9.29 6.50
N VAL A 105 -10.37 -9.34 6.66
CA VAL A 105 -9.72 -10.25 7.61
C VAL A 105 -10.13 -9.95 9.04
N ALA A 106 -10.26 -8.67 9.41
CA ALA A 106 -10.74 -8.28 10.74
C ALA A 106 -12.15 -8.86 11.04
N GLN A 107 -13.05 -8.83 10.04
CA GLN A 107 -14.39 -9.40 10.17
C GLN A 107 -14.36 -10.94 10.22
N GLU A 108 -13.51 -11.58 9.42
CA GLU A 108 -13.36 -13.04 9.39
C GLU A 108 -12.81 -13.59 10.72
N GLN A 109 -11.88 -12.86 11.35
CA GLN A 109 -11.31 -13.22 12.65
C GLN A 109 -12.15 -12.78 13.86
N GLY A 110 -13.33 -12.18 13.62
CA GLY A 110 -14.25 -11.74 14.67
C GLY A 110 -13.72 -10.59 15.53
N VAL A 111 -12.73 -9.83 15.05
CA VAL A 111 -12.23 -8.62 15.71
C VAL A 111 -12.95 -7.35 15.24
N ALA A 112 -13.78 -7.46 14.21
CA ALA A 112 -14.71 -6.45 13.69
C ALA A 112 -16.11 -7.07 13.46
N VAL A 113 -17.14 -6.24 13.43
CA VAL A 113 -18.51 -6.70 13.10
C VAL A 113 -18.58 -7.08 11.62
N LYS A 114 -19.12 -8.25 11.31
CA LYS A 114 -19.29 -8.72 9.93
C LYS A 114 -20.34 -7.89 9.19
N THR A 115 -19.97 -7.32 8.05
CA THR A 115 -20.85 -6.55 7.17
C THR A 115 -20.81 -7.13 5.75
N SER A 116 -21.62 -6.58 4.83
CA SER A 116 -21.43 -6.88 3.41
C SER A 116 -20.14 -6.21 2.88
N ALA A 117 -19.65 -6.68 1.73
CA ALA A 117 -18.48 -6.10 1.08
C ALA A 117 -18.75 -4.65 0.64
N GLU A 118 -19.96 -4.37 0.16
CA GLU A 118 -20.40 -3.05 -0.27
C GLU A 118 -20.44 -2.08 0.91
N ALA A 119 -20.95 -2.52 2.06
CA ALA A 119 -20.96 -1.72 3.28
C ALA A 119 -19.53 -1.38 3.75
N LEU A 120 -18.59 -2.32 3.67
CA LEU A 120 -17.20 -2.07 4.02
C LEU A 120 -16.52 -1.09 3.04
N LEU A 121 -16.75 -1.27 1.72
CA LEU A 121 -16.24 -0.34 0.70
C LEU A 121 -16.80 1.08 0.88
N GLN A 122 -18.08 1.19 1.25
CA GLN A 122 -18.70 2.48 1.57
C GLN A 122 -18.04 3.09 2.81
N ALA A 123 -17.87 2.35 3.89
CA ALA A 123 -17.22 2.83 5.11
C ALA A 123 -15.77 3.29 4.85
N ILE A 124 -15.02 2.57 4.00
CA ILE A 124 -13.68 2.99 3.57
C ILE A 124 -13.74 4.32 2.83
N SER A 125 -14.73 4.49 1.94
CA SER A 125 -14.89 5.71 1.17
C SER A 125 -15.28 6.90 2.04
N ASP A 126 -16.17 6.70 3.00
CA ASP A 126 -16.64 7.73 3.94
C ASP A 126 -15.53 8.20 4.89
N ASN A 127 -14.61 7.30 5.25
CA ASN A 127 -13.45 7.62 6.09
C ASN A 127 -12.24 8.15 5.30
N PHE A 128 -12.30 8.17 3.97
CA PHE A 128 -11.20 8.65 3.15
C PHE A 128 -11.28 10.17 2.97
N TRP A 129 -10.30 10.89 3.52
CA TRP A 129 -10.21 12.34 3.37
C TRP A 129 -9.85 12.73 1.93
N LEU A 130 -10.53 13.76 1.41
CA LEU A 130 -10.23 14.38 0.12
C LEU A 130 -9.69 15.80 0.33
N PRO A 131 -8.70 16.24 -0.47
CA PRO A 131 -8.08 17.57 -0.39
C PRO A 131 -8.99 18.65 -0.99
N GLU A 132 -10.23 18.72 -0.52
CA GLU A 132 -11.25 19.65 -0.99
C GLU A 132 -11.72 20.54 0.16
N TYR A 133 -11.94 21.82 -0.15
CA TYR A 133 -12.51 22.74 0.83
C TYR A 133 -13.94 22.33 1.16
N ARG A 134 -14.25 22.28 2.46
CA ARG A 134 -15.60 22.00 2.93
C ARG A 134 -16.43 23.27 2.90
N ASN A 135 -17.70 23.12 2.53
CA ASN A 135 -18.67 24.20 2.66
C ASN A 135 -19.05 24.34 4.14
N TYR A 136 -18.68 25.46 4.75
CA TYR A 136 -19.06 25.78 6.12
C TYR A 136 -20.39 26.52 6.13
N ARG A 137 -21.38 26.00 6.84
CA ARG A 137 -22.60 26.76 7.16
C ARG A 137 -22.37 27.49 8.47
N ARG A 138 -22.47 28.83 8.46
CA ARG A 138 -22.43 29.63 9.68
C ARG A 138 -23.67 29.31 10.52
N THR A 139 -23.48 28.75 11.70
CA THR A 139 -24.52 28.66 12.73
C THR A 139 -24.42 29.91 13.58
N SER A 140 -25.34 30.86 13.39
CA SER A 140 -25.51 31.98 14.31
C SER A 140 -25.95 31.40 15.66
N ILE A 141 -25.18 31.68 16.71
CA ILE A 141 -25.56 31.41 18.11
C ILE A 141 -26.63 32.43 18.52
#